data_AF-A0A957X328-F1
#
_entry.id   AF-A0A957X328-F1
#
_cell.length_a   1.000
_cell.length_b   1.000
_cell.length_c   1.000
_cell.angle_alpha   90.00
_cell.angle_beta   90.00
_cell.angle_gamma   90.00
#
_symmetry.space_group_name_H-M   'P 1'
#
loop_
_entity.id
_entity.type
_entity.pdbx_description
1 polymer ?
#
loop_
_entity_poly.entity_id
_entity_poly.type
_entity_poly.pdbx_seq_one_letter_code
_entity_poly.pdbx_strand_id
1 'polypeptide(L)'
;EVSLQDVSRADAPALILATQTITTAGENVPIPFTLTYDPTQIDPRFEYSVHAQIIVEGNLRWTTVERHGVLTRGYPTADVEVIVQPVR
;
A
#
# COMPACT_ATOMS: atom_id res chain seq x y z
N GLU A 1 -2.70 8.38 1.56
CA GLU A 1 -1.77 7.90 0.52
C GLU A 1 -1.71 6.39 0.56
N VAL A 2 -1.71 5.75 -0.60
CA VAL A 2 -1.61 4.30 -0.77
C VAL A 2 -0.45 4.02 -1.73
N SER A 3 0.34 2.99 -1.47
CA SER A 3 1.52 2.65 -2.28
C SER A 3 1.63 1.15 -2.53
N LEU A 4 2.08 0.78 -3.73
CA LEU A 4 2.53 -0.56 -4.08
C LEU A 4 4.04 -0.64 -3.83
N GLN A 5 4.46 -1.64 -3.07
CA GLN A 5 5.84 -1.78 -2.62
C GLN A 5 6.40 -3.17 -2.94
N ASP A 6 7.63 -3.23 -3.44
CA ASP A 6 8.44 -4.44 -3.45
C ASP A 6 9.11 -4.60 -2.09
N VAL A 7 8.81 -5.73 -1.46
CA VAL A 7 9.16 -6.08 -0.08
C VAL A 7 9.99 -7.36 -0.01
N SER A 8 10.61 -7.74 -1.14
CA SER A 8 11.42 -8.95 -1.27
C SER A 8 12.72 -8.90 -0.46
N ARG A 9 13.16 -7.71 -0.08
CA ARG A 9 14.38 -7.48 0.69
C ARG A 9 14.02 -7.18 2.14
N ALA A 10 14.31 -8.10 3.04
CA ALA A 10 14.03 -7.95 4.47
C ALA A 10 14.85 -6.82 5.13
N ASP A 11 16.07 -6.58 4.66
CA ASP A 11 17.03 -5.66 5.29
C ASP A 11 17.21 -4.34 4.51
N ALA A 12 16.26 -4.00 3.64
CA ALA A 12 16.29 -2.77 2.87
C ALA A 12 14.94 -2.04 2.92
N PRO A 13 14.92 -0.71 2.77
CA PRO A 13 13.69 0.02 2.54
C PRO A 13 12.95 -0.58 1.34
N ALA A 14 11.62 -0.71 1.47
CA ALA A 14 10.80 -1.21 0.38
C ALA A 14 10.89 -0.27 -0.83
N LEU A 15 10.98 -0.85 -2.02
CA LEU A 15 10.97 -0.06 -3.25
C LEU A 15 9.53 0.27 -3.61
N ILE A 16 9.21 1.56 -3.74
CA ILE A 16 7.88 2.02 -4.14
C ILE A 16 7.76 1.93 -5.67
N LEU A 17 6.79 1.16 -6.14
CA LEU A 17 6.50 0.96 -7.57
C LEU A 17 5.41 1.89 -8.07
N ALA A 18 4.43 2.18 -7.21
CA ALA A 18 3.33 3.10 -7.52
C ALA A 18 2.82 3.74 -6.23
N THR A 19 2.33 4.97 -6.34
CA THR A 19 1.70 5.70 -5.23
C THR A 19 0.45 6.42 -5.74
N GLN A 20 -0.57 6.47 -4.89
CA GLN A 20 -1.75 7.28 -5.08
C GLN A 20 -2.02 8.11 -3.82
N THR A 21 -2.16 9.41 -3.99
CA THR A 21 -2.59 10.33 -2.94
C THR A 21 -4.07 10.65 -3.13
N ILE A 22 -4.85 10.46 -2.07
CA ILE A 22 -6.30 10.67 -2.05
C ILE A 22 -6.60 11.69 -0.95
N THR A 23 -7.29 12.77 -1.31
CA THR A 23 -7.82 13.73 -0.34
C THR A 23 -9.20 13.24 0.08
N THR A 24 -9.35 12.85 1.34
CA THR A 24 -10.60 12.26 1.85
C THR A 24 -11.76 13.25 1.88
N ALA A 25 -11.49 14.56 1.99
CA ALA A 25 -12.50 15.63 2.00
C ALA A 25 -13.71 15.39 2.95
N GLY A 26 -13.51 14.63 4.03
CA GLY A 26 -14.57 14.25 4.98
C GLY A 26 -15.24 12.90 4.72
N GLU A 27 -14.83 12.15 3.69
CA GLU A 27 -15.24 10.76 3.50
C GLU A 27 -14.74 9.86 4.64
N ASN A 28 -15.64 8.99 5.10
CA ASN A 28 -15.33 7.97 6.09
C ASN A 28 -14.85 6.70 5.39
N VAL A 29 -14.01 5.93 6.08
CA VAL A 29 -13.59 4.60 5.64
C VAL A 29 -14.80 3.66 5.44
N PRO A 30 -14.74 2.71 4.49
CA PRO A 30 -13.62 2.42 3.59
C PRO A 30 -13.47 3.45 2.46
N ILE A 31 -12.22 3.85 2.17
CA ILE A 31 -11.88 4.78 1.08
C ILE A 31 -11.42 3.95 -0.13
N PRO A 32 -12.09 4.04 -1.29
CA PRO A 32 -11.66 3.32 -2.48
C PRO A 32 -10.34 3.88 -3.02
N PHE A 33 -9.49 3.01 -3.55
CA PHE A 33 -8.23 3.40 -4.17
C PHE A 33 -7.99 2.62 -5.47
N THR A 34 -7.09 3.11 -6.30
CA THR A 34 -6.65 2.45 -7.54
C THR A 34 -5.18 2.75 -7.76
N LEU A 35 -4.36 1.70 -7.72
CA LEU A 35 -2.93 1.79 -8.00
C LEU A 35 -2.66 1.36 -9.43
N THR A 36 -2.15 2.28 -10.24
CA THR A 36 -1.65 1.98 -11.59
C THR A 36 -0.14 1.79 -11.52
N TYR A 37 0.38 0.69 -12.06
CA TYR A 37 1.79 0.34 -12.03
C TYR A 37 2.23 -0.23 -13.38
N ASP A 38 3.54 -0.24 -13.65
CA ASP A 38 4.11 -0.86 -14.84
C ASP A 38 4.33 -2.37 -14.60
N PRO A 39 3.62 -3.26 -15.32
CA PRO A 39 3.74 -4.71 -15.11
C PRO A 39 5.13 -5.25 -15.45
N THR A 40 5.96 -4.54 -16.22
CA THR A 40 7.34 -4.97 -16.51
C THR A 40 8.26 -4.89 -15.29
N GLN A 41 7.85 -4.17 -14.24
CA GLN A 41 8.56 -4.09 -12.96
C GLN A 41 8.27 -5.28 -12.03
N ILE A 42 7.34 -6.16 -12.40
CA ILE A 42 6.92 -7.29 -11.57
C ILE A 42 7.72 -8.55 -11.93
N ASP A 43 8.51 -9.03 -10.97
CA ASP A 43 9.20 -10.32 -11.02
C ASP A 43 8.37 -11.36 -10.23
N PRO A 44 7.95 -12.48 -10.83
CA PRO A 44 7.19 -13.52 -10.14
C PRO A 44 7.87 -14.13 -8.90
N ARG A 45 9.20 -13.99 -8.79
CA ARG A 45 9.99 -14.48 -7.64
C ARG A 45 9.91 -13.55 -6.43
N PHE A 46 9.53 -12.30 -6.64
CA PHE A 46 9.50 -11.25 -5.63
C PHE A 46 8.17 -11.21 -4.89
N GLU A 47 8.14 -10.46 -3.80
CA GLU A 47 6.96 -10.23 -2.97
C GLU A 47 6.58 -8.76 -3.04
N TYR A 48 5.29 -8.52 -3.16
CA TYR A 48 4.72 -7.18 -3.25
C TYR A 48 3.65 -6.99 -2.19
N SER A 49 3.55 -5.79 -1.65
CA SER A 49 2.49 -5.44 -0.71
C SER A 49 1.95 -4.04 -0.95
N VAL A 50 0.69 -3.83 -0.56
CA VAL A 50 0.09 -2.51 -0.49
C VAL A 50 0.29 -1.94 0.91
N HIS A 51 0.72 -0.69 0.99
CA HIS A 51 0.86 0.06 2.23
C HIS A 51 0.04 1.34 2.15
N ALA A 52 -0.72 1.65 3.20
CA ALA A 52 -1.52 2.87 3.29
C ALA A 52 -1.11 3.70 4.50
N GLN A 53 -1.15 5.02 4.33
CA GLN A 53 -0.96 6.00 5.38
C GLN A 53 -1.96 7.15 5.27
N ILE A 54 -2.42 7.64 6.42
CA ILE A 54 -3.34 8.77 6.51
C ILE A 54 -2.66 9.90 7.27
N ILE A 55 -2.56 11.04 6.61
CA ILE A 55 -1.94 12.26 7.12
C ILE A 55 -3.05 13.27 7.39
N VAL A 56 -3.06 13.84 8.59
CA VAL A 56 -4.01 14.88 9.00
C VAL A 56 -3.22 16.06 9.52
N GLU A 57 -3.45 17.24 8.93
CA GLU A 57 -2.75 18.48 9.28
C GLU A 57 -1.22 18.33 9.23
N GLY A 58 -0.71 17.60 8.22
CA GLY A 58 0.72 17.35 8.03
C GLY A 58 1.32 16.26 8.94
N ASN A 59 0.54 15.67 9.86
CA ASN A 59 1.01 14.63 10.76
C ASN A 59 0.53 13.25 10.30
N LEU A 60 1.43 12.27 10.26
CA LEU A 60 1.04 10.87 10.12
C LEU A 60 0.18 10.48 11.33
N ARG A 61 -1.04 10.01 11.07
CA ARG A 61 -1.99 9.64 12.13
C ARG A 61 -2.39 8.17 12.08
N TRP A 62 -2.49 7.60 10.88
CA TRP A 62 -2.71 6.17 10.71
C TRP A 62 -1.75 5.59 9.68
N THR A 63 -1.33 4.36 9.89
CA THR A 63 -0.47 3.62 8.97
C THR A 63 -0.81 2.13 9.00
N THR A 64 -0.54 1.45 7.90
CA THR A 64 -0.60 -0.01 7.83
C THR A 64 0.51 -0.61 8.71
N VAL A 65 0.12 -1.51 9.62
CA VAL A 65 1.06 -2.24 10.50
C VAL A 65 1.28 -3.70 10.07
N GLU A 66 0.32 -4.28 9.35
CA GLU A 66 0.35 -5.65 8.85
C GLU A 66 0.63 -5.66 7.35
N ARG A 67 1.25 -6.74 6.85
CA ARG A 67 1.54 -6.87 5.43
C ARG A 67 0.27 -7.25 4.66
N HIS A 68 -0.12 -6.42 3.69
CA HIS A 68 -1.16 -6.75 2.71
C HIS A 68 -0.52 -7.20 1.40
N GLY A 69 -0.26 -8.50 1.26
CA GLY A 69 0.39 -9.08 0.08
C GLY A 69 -0.48 -9.02 -1.19
N VAL A 70 0.15 -8.77 -2.33
CA VAL A 70 -0.52 -8.66 -3.65
C VAL A 70 0.33 -9.24 -4.79
N LEU A 71 -0.29 -9.43 -5.96
CA LEU A 71 0.32 -9.75 -7.26
C LEU A 71 0.98 -11.14 -7.42
N THR A 72 1.84 -11.55 -6.50
CA THR A 72 2.62 -12.80 -6.59
C THR A 72 2.30 -13.74 -5.43
N ARG A 73 2.94 -14.91 -5.39
CA ARG A 73 2.79 -15.89 -4.28
C ARG A 73 1.35 -16.36 -4.00
N GLY A 74 0.45 -16.25 -4.98
CA GLY A 74 -0.97 -16.57 -4.84
C GLY A 74 -1.80 -15.49 -4.14
N TYR A 75 -1.22 -14.31 -3.90
CA TYR A 75 -1.93 -13.15 -3.36
C TYR A 75 -2.91 -12.55 -4.38
N PRO A 76 -3.96 -11.86 -3.90
CA PRO A 76 -4.90 -11.19 -4.79
C PRO A 76 -4.24 -10.10 -5.65
N THR A 77 -4.80 -9.91 -6.85
CA THR A 77 -4.39 -8.84 -7.80
C THR A 77 -5.37 -7.67 -7.81
N ALA A 78 -6.56 -7.84 -7.20
CA ALA A 78 -7.64 -6.86 -7.14
C ALA A 78 -8.42 -7.03 -5.83
N ASP A 79 -9.31 -6.08 -5.53
CA ASP A 79 -10.22 -6.10 -4.38
C ASP A 79 -9.50 -6.27 -3.03
N VAL A 80 -8.35 -5.60 -2.89
CA VAL A 80 -7.50 -5.67 -1.70
C VAL A 80 -8.00 -4.70 -0.65
N GLU A 81 -8.38 -5.22 0.52
CA GLU A 81 -8.67 -4.41 1.70
C GLU A 81 -7.40 -4.16 2.51
N VAL A 82 -7.13 -2.90 2.80
CA VAL A 82 -5.95 -2.45 3.55
C VAL A 82 -6.40 -1.83 4.86
N ILE A 83 -5.95 -2.41 5.97
CA ILE A 83 -6.29 -1.95 7.30
C ILE A 83 -5.18 -1.04 7.80
N VAL A 84 -5.58 0.10 8.38
CA VAL A 84 -4.67 1.05 9.00
C VAL A 84 -4.96 1.16 10.49
N GLN A 85 -3.90 1.37 11.27
CA GLN A 85 -3.99 1.57 12.71
C GLN A 85 -3.42 2.95 13.08
N PRO A 86 -3.91 3.56 14.18
CA PRO A 86 -3.32 4.81 14.67
C PRO A 86 -1.83 4.62 14.95
N VAL A 87 -1.01 5.62 14.59
CA VAL A 87 0.37 5.66 15.07
C VAL A 87 0.36 5.89 16.58
N ARG A 88 1.27 5.22 17.28
CA ARG A 88 1.46 5.40 18.73
C ARG A 88 2.39 6.55 19.03
#